data_AF-D3V565-F1
#
_entry.id   AF-D3V565-F1
#
_cell.length_a   1.000
_cell.length_b   1.000
_cell.length_c   1.000
_cell.angle_alpha   90.00
_cell.angle_beta   90.00
_cell.angle_gamma   90.00
#
_symmetry.space_group_name_H-M   'P 1'
#
loop_
_entity.id
_entity.type
_entity.pdbx_description
1 polymer ?
#
loop_
_entity_poly.entity_id
_entity_poly.type
_entity_poly.pdbx_seq_one_letter_code
_entity_poly.pdbx_strand_id
1 'polypeptide(L)'
;MIDENSYEAKLLIDYIYKILPSLGIMNGPAHAEIILTNEGPVLVEVGARLNGNMEPDFHDIVLGNNQARITYISYCSPDRFIKNFSGKKYSKLKEACVLNTSTKLDGVISAINEKIVNEIKELNTVFKLSVKYGIGRKITPTIDLLSSPLRIFIFSDEITAIESDCKNIDSIKDGVYELNV
;
A
#
# COMPACT_ATOMS: atom_id res chain seq x y z
N MET A 1 -4.92 -11.46 -6.95
CA MET A 1 -5.33 -10.84 -5.66
C MET A 1 -6.58 -11.55 -5.16
N ILE A 2 -6.87 -11.49 -3.86
CA ILE A 2 -8.13 -12.04 -3.30
C ILE A 2 -9.25 -11.03 -3.57
N ASP A 3 -10.33 -11.48 -4.20
CA ASP A 3 -11.54 -10.66 -4.41
C ASP A 3 -12.28 -10.46 -3.08
N GLU A 4 -12.76 -9.24 -2.79
CA GLU A 4 -13.36 -8.91 -1.50
C GLU A 4 -14.67 -9.65 -1.19
N ASN A 5 -15.32 -10.23 -2.22
CA ASN A 5 -16.53 -11.02 -2.10
C ASN A 5 -16.25 -12.53 -2.15
N SER A 6 -14.99 -12.93 -2.23
CA SER A 6 -14.59 -14.34 -2.31
C SER A 6 -14.78 -15.07 -0.98
N TYR A 7 -14.76 -16.41 -1.06
CA TYR A 7 -14.77 -17.26 0.13
C TYR A 7 -13.52 -17.06 0.99
N GLU A 8 -12.36 -16.89 0.37
CA GLU A 8 -11.09 -16.61 1.03
C GLU A 8 -11.14 -15.28 1.81
N ALA A 9 -11.71 -14.22 1.21
CA ALA A 9 -11.90 -12.95 1.91
C ALA A 9 -12.79 -13.12 3.14
N LYS A 10 -13.87 -13.90 3.03
CA LYS A 10 -14.74 -14.21 4.18
C LYS A 10 -13.99 -14.94 5.29
N LEU A 11 -13.17 -15.95 4.96
CA LEU A 11 -12.36 -16.67 5.95
C LEU A 11 -11.41 -15.75 6.70
N LEU A 12 -10.73 -14.85 5.99
CA LEU A 12 -9.81 -13.87 6.59
C LEU A 12 -10.54 -12.88 7.49
N ILE A 13 -11.69 -12.38 7.06
CA ILE A 13 -12.54 -11.47 7.85
C ILE A 13 -13.01 -12.17 9.14
N ASP A 14 -13.56 -13.38 9.04
CA ASP A 14 -14.07 -14.11 10.20
C ASP A 14 -12.93 -14.44 11.18
N TYR A 15 -11.73 -14.71 10.68
CA TYR A 15 -10.55 -14.95 11.51
C TYR A 15 -10.10 -13.68 12.25
N ILE A 16 -9.98 -12.54 11.56
CA ILE A 16 -9.49 -11.31 12.21
C ILE A 16 -10.47 -10.80 13.29
N TYR A 17 -11.79 -10.96 13.09
CA TYR A 17 -12.79 -10.62 14.11
C TYR A 17 -12.67 -11.45 15.41
N LYS A 18 -12.10 -12.66 15.35
CA LYS A 18 -11.84 -13.49 16.54
C LYS A 18 -10.50 -13.14 17.19
N ILE A 19 -9.48 -12.86 16.39
CA ILE A 19 -8.12 -12.60 16.85
C ILE A 19 -8.00 -11.26 17.57
N LEU A 20 -8.57 -10.17 17.02
CA LEU A 20 -8.40 -8.83 17.59
C LEU A 20 -8.83 -8.75 19.06
N PRO A 21 -10.05 -9.22 19.46
CA PRO A 21 -10.45 -9.20 20.86
C PRO A 21 -9.60 -10.12 21.75
N SER A 22 -9.16 -11.27 21.23
CA SER A 22 -8.32 -12.23 21.96
C SER A 22 -6.94 -11.65 22.31
N LEU A 23 -6.48 -10.66 21.54
CA LEU A 23 -5.25 -9.91 21.79
C LEU A 23 -5.48 -8.59 22.54
N GLY A 24 -6.71 -8.34 23.01
CA GLY A 24 -7.08 -7.12 23.73
C GLY A 24 -7.29 -5.89 22.85
N ILE A 25 -7.29 -6.04 21.52
CA ILE A 25 -7.52 -4.95 20.58
C ILE A 25 -9.03 -4.76 20.42
N MET A 26 -9.61 -3.90 21.27
CA MET A 26 -11.07 -3.68 21.34
C MET A 26 -11.54 -2.42 20.61
N ASN A 27 -10.66 -1.44 20.42
CA ASN A 27 -10.98 -0.14 19.83
C ASN A 27 -9.82 0.38 18.97
N GLY A 28 -10.15 1.21 17.98
CA GLY A 28 -9.17 1.83 17.08
C GLY A 28 -8.79 0.96 15.88
N PRO A 29 -7.83 1.43 15.06
CA PRO A 29 -7.38 0.72 13.87
C PRO A 29 -6.46 -0.44 14.24
N ALA A 30 -6.45 -1.46 13.37
CA ALA A 30 -5.46 -2.51 13.40
C ALA A 30 -4.91 -2.75 11.99
N HIS A 31 -3.66 -3.16 11.92
CA HIS A 31 -3.00 -3.67 10.74
C HIS A 31 -2.57 -5.10 11.05
N ALA A 32 -2.96 -6.06 10.22
CA ALA A 32 -2.64 -7.47 10.39
C ALA A 32 -2.08 -8.06 9.11
N GLU A 33 -1.07 -8.91 9.25
CA GLU A 33 -0.50 -9.73 8.20
C GLU A 33 -0.90 -11.18 8.46
N ILE A 34 -1.56 -11.79 7.49
CA ILE A 34 -2.19 -13.11 7.62
C ILE A 34 -1.83 -13.93 6.39
N ILE A 35 -1.39 -15.18 6.60
CA ILE A 35 -1.16 -16.15 5.53
C ILE A 35 -2.34 -17.11 5.50
N LEU A 36 -2.98 -17.25 4.34
CA LEU A 36 -3.98 -18.30 4.12
C LEU A 36 -3.28 -19.60 3.74
N THR A 37 -3.40 -20.62 4.59
CA THR A 37 -2.84 -21.96 4.37
C THR A 37 -3.95 -22.95 4.01
N ASN A 38 -3.58 -24.17 3.63
CA ASN A 38 -4.54 -25.26 3.39
C ASN A 38 -5.36 -25.64 4.64
N GLU A 39 -4.85 -25.37 5.84
CA GLU A 39 -5.53 -25.62 7.11
C GLU A 39 -6.35 -24.41 7.60
N GLY A 40 -6.24 -23.27 6.91
CA GLY A 40 -6.91 -22.02 7.26
C GLY A 40 -5.95 -20.84 7.45
N PRO A 41 -6.49 -19.68 7.85
CA PRO A 41 -5.71 -18.46 8.05
C PRO A 41 -4.83 -18.52 9.31
N VAL A 42 -3.58 -18.07 9.17
CA VAL A 42 -2.58 -18.00 10.24
C VAL A 42 -2.09 -16.56 10.39
N LEU A 43 -2.19 -16.01 11.60
CA LEU A 43 -1.67 -14.68 11.94
C LEU A 43 -0.14 -14.68 11.95
N VAL A 44 0.46 -13.74 11.23
CA VAL A 44 1.92 -13.49 11.23
C VAL A 44 2.25 -12.29 12.13
N GLU A 45 1.60 -11.16 11.88
CA GLU A 45 1.75 -9.93 12.67
C GLU A 45 0.39 -9.27 12.89
N VAL A 46 0.20 -8.63 14.03
CA VAL A 46 -0.82 -7.59 14.20
C VAL A 46 -0.28 -6.43 15.04
N GLY A 47 -0.64 -5.21 14.63
CA GLY A 47 -0.41 -3.99 15.42
C GLY A 47 -1.69 -3.16 15.51
N ALA A 48 -1.96 -2.61 16.70
CA ALA A 48 -3.04 -1.66 16.94
C ALA A 48 -2.68 -0.25 16.41
N ARG A 49 -2.50 -0.15 15.08
CA ARG A 49 -2.08 1.05 14.36
C ARG A 49 -2.65 1.07 12.94
N LEU A 50 -2.54 2.23 12.29
CA LEU A 50 -2.82 2.39 10.86
C LEU A 50 -1.82 1.60 10.00
N ASN A 51 -2.21 1.30 8.76
CA ASN A 51 -1.31 0.66 7.80
C ASN A 51 -0.07 1.53 7.48
N GLY A 52 1.07 0.88 7.21
CA GLY A 52 2.36 1.58 6.99
C GLY A 52 2.46 2.35 5.66
N ASN A 53 1.55 2.07 4.72
CA ASN A 53 1.42 2.77 3.44
C ASN A 53 0.13 3.61 3.37
N MET A 54 -0.28 4.20 4.49
CA MET A 54 -1.43 5.11 4.51
C MET A 54 -1.16 6.33 3.63
N GLU A 55 -2.00 6.55 2.62
CA GLU A 55 -2.07 7.81 1.88
C GLU A 55 -3.54 8.26 1.86
N PRO A 56 -3.96 9.21 2.72
CA PRO A 56 -5.37 9.54 2.92
C PRO A 56 -6.11 9.93 1.64
N ASP A 57 -5.52 10.80 0.82
CA ASP A 57 -6.15 11.30 -0.41
C ASP A 57 -6.31 10.18 -1.46
N PHE A 58 -5.30 9.32 -1.59
CA PHE A 58 -5.36 8.14 -2.43
C PHE A 58 -6.46 7.17 -1.97
N HIS A 59 -6.51 6.87 -0.66
CA HIS A 59 -7.52 5.96 -0.12
C HIS A 59 -8.93 6.53 -0.17
N ASP A 60 -9.10 7.85 -0.07
CA ASP A 60 -10.39 8.48 -0.29
C ASP A 60 -10.88 8.30 -1.72
N ILE A 61 -10.00 8.38 -2.73
CA ILE A 61 -10.36 8.12 -4.13
C ILE A 61 -10.77 6.65 -4.33
N VAL A 62 -9.96 5.71 -3.83
CA VAL A 62 -10.11 4.29 -4.19
C VAL A 62 -11.11 3.53 -3.29
N LEU A 63 -11.42 4.06 -2.10
CA LEU A 63 -12.30 3.42 -1.10
C LEU A 63 -13.43 4.34 -0.60
N GLY A 64 -13.45 5.61 -1.00
CA GLY A 64 -14.41 6.62 -0.53
C GLY A 64 -14.14 7.12 0.90
N ASN A 65 -13.27 6.43 1.65
CA ASN A 65 -12.81 6.81 2.97
C ASN A 65 -11.40 6.26 3.23
N ASN A 66 -10.70 6.92 4.15
CA ASN A 66 -9.42 6.47 4.66
C ASN A 66 -9.49 6.11 6.15
N GLN A 67 -8.64 5.15 6.55
CA GLN A 67 -8.59 4.64 7.91
C GLN A 67 -8.17 5.71 8.93
N ALA A 68 -7.37 6.71 8.55
CA ALA A 68 -6.99 7.81 9.45
C ALA A 68 -8.20 8.68 9.81
N ARG A 69 -9.03 9.07 8.82
CA ARG A 69 -10.28 9.79 9.04
C ARG A 69 -11.27 8.99 9.87
N ILE A 70 -11.46 7.70 9.54
CA ILE A 70 -12.38 6.83 10.30
C ILE A 70 -11.93 6.71 11.75
N THR A 71 -10.62 6.56 12.00
CA THR A 71 -10.03 6.53 13.35
C THR A 71 -10.25 7.84 14.10
N TYR A 72 -10.05 8.99 13.44
CA TYR A 72 -10.37 10.29 14.04
C TYR A 72 -11.85 10.37 14.44
N ILE A 73 -12.76 9.96 13.56
CA ILE A 73 -14.20 9.98 13.84
C ILE A 73 -14.54 9.02 14.99
N SER A 74 -13.92 7.85 15.08
CA SER A 74 -14.19 6.90 16.17
C SER A 74 -13.85 7.45 17.54
N TYR A 75 -12.78 8.25 17.66
CA TYR A 75 -12.36 8.84 18.93
C TYR A 75 -13.07 10.16 19.23
N CYS A 76 -13.21 11.03 18.24
CA CYS A 76 -13.72 12.40 18.44
C CYS A 76 -15.23 12.53 18.22
N SER A 77 -15.89 11.54 17.62
CA SER A 77 -17.34 11.55 17.38
C SER A 77 -17.94 10.14 17.36
N PRO A 78 -17.96 9.41 18.49
CA PRO A 78 -18.37 8.00 18.55
C PRO A 78 -19.76 7.72 17.98
N ASP A 79 -20.76 8.58 18.23
CA ASP A 79 -22.11 8.41 17.67
C ASP A 79 -22.11 8.49 16.14
N ARG A 80 -21.32 9.40 15.58
CA ARG A 80 -21.13 9.52 14.14
C ARG A 80 -20.42 8.27 13.59
N PHE A 81 -19.45 7.73 14.32
CA PHE A 81 -18.78 6.49 13.94
C PHE A 81 -19.75 5.31 13.91
N ILE A 82 -20.51 5.11 14.99
CA ILE A 82 -21.48 4.01 15.13
C ILE A 82 -22.51 4.07 14.02
N LYS A 83 -23.11 5.25 13.78
CA LYS A 83 -24.11 5.43 12.74
C LYS A 83 -23.58 5.16 11.32
N ASN A 84 -22.36 5.60 11.03
CA ASN A 84 -21.88 5.63 9.65
C ASN A 84 -20.96 4.47 9.27
N PHE A 85 -20.26 3.84 10.22
CA PHE A 85 -19.19 2.87 9.92
C PHE A 85 -19.28 1.56 10.70
N SER A 86 -19.88 1.53 11.90
CA SER A 86 -19.93 0.30 12.71
C SER A 86 -20.69 -0.83 11.99
N GLY A 87 -20.10 -2.03 11.99
CA GLY A 87 -20.65 -3.22 11.32
C GLY A 87 -20.65 -3.18 9.79
N LYS A 88 -20.05 -2.15 9.16
CA LYS A 88 -20.01 -1.99 7.71
C LYS A 88 -18.68 -2.45 7.14
N LYS A 89 -18.72 -2.98 5.91
CA LYS A 89 -17.53 -3.26 5.10
C LYS A 89 -17.14 -2.01 4.30
N TYR A 90 -15.88 -1.93 3.89
CA TYR A 90 -15.47 -0.93 2.91
C TYR A 90 -16.09 -1.25 1.54
N SER A 91 -16.07 -0.27 0.64
CA SER A 91 -16.44 -0.46 -0.77
C SER A 91 -15.22 -0.14 -1.63
N LYS A 92 -14.82 -1.08 -2.49
CA LYS A 92 -13.80 -0.82 -3.51
C LYS A 92 -14.42 0.03 -4.62
N LEU A 93 -13.89 1.23 -4.86
CA LEU A 93 -14.40 2.16 -5.89
C LEU A 93 -13.56 2.15 -7.16
N LYS A 94 -12.26 1.87 -7.04
CA LYS A 94 -11.28 1.79 -8.13
C LYS A 94 -10.34 0.63 -7.86
N GLU A 95 -9.71 0.12 -8.91
CA GLU A 95 -8.56 -0.75 -8.78
C GLU A 95 -7.36 0.07 -8.31
N ALA A 96 -6.51 -0.52 -7.47
CA ALA A 96 -5.44 0.19 -6.80
C ALA A 96 -4.24 -0.72 -6.48
N CYS A 97 -3.04 -0.17 -6.56
CA CYS A 97 -1.80 -0.84 -6.22
C CYS A 97 -0.81 0.15 -5.58
N VAL A 98 -0.03 -0.33 -4.60
CA VAL A 98 1.16 0.37 -4.11
C VAL A 98 2.39 -0.41 -4.56
N LEU A 99 3.01 0.05 -5.64
CA LEU A 99 4.20 -0.57 -6.20
C LEU A 99 5.44 -0.10 -5.43
N ASN A 100 6.14 -1.04 -4.80
CA ASN A 100 7.51 -0.82 -4.32
C ASN A 100 8.45 -1.52 -5.27
N THR A 101 9.34 -0.77 -5.92
CA THR A 101 10.21 -1.35 -6.94
C THR A 101 11.37 -2.12 -6.32
N SER A 102 11.97 -3.03 -7.08
CA SER A 102 13.26 -3.63 -6.74
C SER A 102 14.37 -2.99 -7.60
N THR A 103 15.63 -3.18 -7.26
CA THR A 103 16.76 -2.80 -8.10
C THR A 103 17.93 -3.76 -7.92
N LYS A 104 18.82 -3.81 -8.92
CA LYS A 104 20.12 -4.49 -8.86
C LYS A 104 21.29 -3.51 -8.83
N LEU A 105 21.01 -2.21 -8.83
CA LEU A 105 22.04 -1.18 -8.76
C LEU A 105 22.83 -1.29 -7.44
N ASP A 106 24.15 -1.15 -7.54
CA ASP A 106 25.05 -1.07 -6.39
C ASP A 106 26.06 0.06 -6.66
N GLY A 107 26.04 1.10 -5.83
CA GLY A 107 26.92 2.24 -6.01
C GLY A 107 26.46 3.47 -5.25
N VAL A 108 27.17 4.59 -5.44
CA VAL A 108 26.81 5.89 -4.85
C VAL A 108 26.06 6.70 -5.90
N ILE A 109 24.87 7.17 -5.54
CA ILE A 109 24.03 7.97 -6.44
C ILE A 109 24.73 9.30 -6.73
N SER A 110 24.99 9.58 -8.01
CA SER A 110 25.62 10.80 -8.50
C SER A 110 24.59 11.85 -8.94
N ALA A 111 23.48 11.39 -9.52
CA ALA A 111 22.38 12.24 -9.95
C ALA A 111 21.04 11.49 -9.94
N ILE A 112 19.95 12.26 -9.96
CA ILE A 112 18.59 11.78 -10.18
C ILE A 112 18.15 12.19 -11.59
N ASN A 113 17.75 11.23 -12.39
CA ASN A 113 17.28 11.48 -13.75
C ASN A 113 15.83 11.99 -13.74
N GLU A 114 15.68 13.32 -13.67
CA GLU A 114 14.38 13.98 -13.61
C GLU A 114 13.48 13.68 -14.82
N LYS A 115 14.06 13.33 -16.00
CA LYS A 115 13.26 12.95 -17.17
C LYS A 115 12.48 11.67 -16.89
N ILE A 116 13.13 10.64 -16.35
CA ILE A 116 12.48 9.36 -16.04
C ILE A 116 11.53 9.50 -14.85
N VAL A 117 11.89 10.31 -13.87
CA VAL A 117 10.98 10.65 -12.75
C VAL A 117 9.69 11.27 -13.27
N ASN A 118 9.77 12.22 -14.20
CA ASN A 118 8.60 12.87 -14.78
C ASN A 118 7.81 11.91 -15.69
N GLU A 119 8.49 11.10 -16.49
CA GLU A 119 7.86 10.06 -17.32
C GLU A 119 6.98 9.12 -16.49
N ILE A 120 7.43 8.71 -15.30
CA ILE A 120 6.62 7.90 -14.37
C ILE A 120 5.48 8.73 -13.76
N LYS A 121 5.74 9.96 -13.33
CA LYS A 121 4.73 10.83 -12.68
C LYS A 121 3.58 11.20 -13.62
N GLU A 122 3.84 11.33 -14.91
CA GLU A 122 2.88 11.76 -15.92
C GLU A 122 1.97 10.61 -16.41
N LEU A 123 2.21 9.38 -15.98
CA LEU A 123 1.30 8.26 -16.26
C LEU A 123 -0.06 8.51 -15.61
N ASN A 124 -1.14 8.37 -16.39
CA ASN A 124 -2.51 8.64 -15.93
C ASN A 124 -2.93 7.82 -14.70
N THR A 125 -2.34 6.64 -14.50
CA THR A 125 -2.64 5.78 -13.36
C THR A 125 -1.87 6.17 -12.09
N VAL A 126 -0.82 6.98 -12.20
CA VAL A 126 0.07 7.32 -11.08
C VAL A 126 -0.52 8.48 -10.29
N PHE A 127 -0.87 8.19 -9.03
CA PHE A 127 -1.28 9.21 -8.07
C PHE A 127 -0.08 9.92 -7.46
N LYS A 128 0.94 9.14 -7.06
CA LYS A 128 2.10 9.65 -6.34
C LYS A 128 3.32 8.76 -6.53
N LEU A 129 4.43 9.36 -6.92
CA LEU A 129 5.77 8.74 -6.93
C LEU A 129 6.61 9.31 -5.78
N SER A 130 7.24 8.43 -5.01
CA SER A 130 8.27 8.76 -4.03
C SER A 130 9.61 8.14 -4.45
N VAL A 131 10.59 9.00 -4.75
CA VAL A 131 12.00 8.63 -4.96
C VAL A 131 12.67 8.60 -3.59
N LYS A 132 13.06 7.40 -3.10
CA LYS A 132 13.45 7.22 -1.69
C LYS A 132 14.89 7.61 -1.38
N TYR A 133 15.77 7.62 -2.39
CA TYR A 133 17.18 7.92 -2.21
C TYR A 133 17.57 9.22 -2.92
N GLY A 134 18.49 9.98 -2.31
CA GLY A 134 19.05 11.20 -2.88
C GLY A 134 20.52 11.03 -3.26
N ILE A 135 21.07 12.07 -3.88
CA ILE A 135 22.48 12.15 -4.29
C ILE A 135 23.40 11.92 -3.08
N GLY A 136 24.49 11.19 -3.29
CA GLY A 136 25.47 10.82 -2.27
C GLY A 136 25.08 9.60 -1.42
N ARG A 137 23.84 9.13 -1.50
CA ARG A 137 23.43 7.89 -0.81
C ARG A 137 23.92 6.66 -1.57
N LYS A 138 24.35 5.64 -0.83
CA LYS A 138 24.61 4.31 -1.40
C LYS A 138 23.29 3.61 -1.71
N ILE A 139 23.11 3.21 -2.96
CA ILE A 139 22.08 2.26 -3.39
C ILE A 139 22.68 0.85 -3.43
N THR A 140 21.90 -0.16 -3.07
CA THR A 140 22.30 -1.57 -3.08
C THR A 140 21.16 -2.41 -3.67
N PRO A 141 21.44 -3.64 -4.14
CA PRO A 141 20.40 -4.54 -4.58
C PRO A 141 19.31 -4.71 -3.51
N THR A 142 18.06 -4.71 -3.94
CA THR A 142 16.91 -4.80 -3.02
C THR A 142 16.86 -6.18 -2.37
N ILE A 143 16.84 -6.20 -1.04
CA ILE A 143 16.75 -7.42 -0.22
C ILE A 143 15.50 -7.43 0.67
N ASP A 144 14.84 -6.29 0.82
CA ASP A 144 13.66 -6.08 1.66
C ASP A 144 12.85 -4.85 1.20
N LEU A 145 11.76 -4.54 1.90
CA LEU A 145 10.92 -3.37 1.60
C LEU A 145 11.63 -2.03 1.87
N LEU A 146 12.57 -1.97 2.81
CA LEU A 146 13.27 -0.73 3.15
C LEU A 146 14.28 -0.34 2.08
N SER A 147 14.90 -1.34 1.47
CA SER A 147 15.86 -1.24 0.37
C SER A 147 15.22 -0.97 -1.00
N SER A 148 13.88 -1.01 -1.12
CA SER A 148 13.17 -0.60 -2.35
C SER A 148 13.48 0.86 -2.68
N PRO A 149 13.81 1.22 -3.94
CA PRO A 149 14.24 2.57 -4.26
C PRO A 149 13.09 3.51 -4.63
N LEU A 150 11.97 3.00 -5.16
CA LEU A 150 10.78 3.80 -5.48
C LEU A 150 9.55 3.23 -4.79
N ARG A 151 8.63 4.12 -4.42
CA ARG A 151 7.25 3.77 -4.02
C ARG A 151 6.27 4.56 -4.88
N ILE A 152 5.34 3.86 -5.51
CA ILE A 152 4.35 4.45 -6.41
C ILE A 152 2.95 4.02 -5.98
N PHE A 153 2.07 5.00 -5.75
CA PHE A 153 0.64 4.78 -5.56
C PHE A 153 -0.05 4.90 -6.92
N ILE A 154 -0.74 3.83 -7.34
CA ILE A 154 -1.31 3.67 -8.67
C ILE A 154 -2.79 3.30 -8.53
N PHE A 155 -3.68 3.92 -9.29
CA PHE A 155 -5.08 3.51 -9.37
C PHE A 155 -5.65 3.68 -10.79
N SER A 156 -6.72 2.94 -11.09
CA SER A 156 -7.45 3.04 -12.35
C SER A 156 -8.85 2.45 -12.19
N ASP A 157 -9.72 2.70 -13.17
CA ASP A 157 -10.97 1.94 -13.33
C ASP A 157 -10.74 0.49 -13.75
N GLU A 158 -9.63 0.22 -14.46
CA GLU A 158 -9.31 -1.09 -15.01
C GLU A 158 -7.99 -1.61 -14.48
N ILE A 159 -7.98 -2.85 -13.97
CA ILE A 159 -6.77 -3.51 -13.46
C ILE A 159 -5.71 -3.68 -14.56
N THR A 160 -6.13 -3.88 -15.81
CA THR A 160 -5.26 -4.02 -16.98
C THR A 160 -4.40 -2.78 -17.23
N ALA A 161 -4.93 -1.58 -16.99
CA ALA A 161 -4.17 -0.33 -17.09
C ALA A 161 -3.08 -0.27 -16.00
N ILE A 162 -3.40 -0.67 -14.76
CA ILE A 162 -2.43 -0.75 -13.67
C ILE A 162 -1.32 -1.76 -14.00
N GLU A 163 -1.68 -2.94 -14.51
CA GLU A 163 -0.71 -3.97 -14.87
C GLU A 163 0.23 -3.52 -16.01
N SER A 164 -0.32 -2.81 -17.00
CA SER A 164 0.46 -2.23 -18.10
C SER A 164 1.46 -1.20 -17.59
N ASP A 165 1.01 -0.24 -16.79
CA ASP A 165 1.87 0.83 -16.26
C ASP A 165 2.88 0.28 -15.25
N CYS A 166 2.52 -0.72 -14.43
CA CYS A 166 3.48 -1.41 -13.55
C CYS A 166 4.63 -2.04 -14.36
N LYS A 167 4.33 -2.70 -15.49
CA LYS A 167 5.35 -3.29 -16.37
C LYS A 167 6.22 -2.21 -17.02
N ASN A 168 5.62 -1.11 -17.47
CA ASN A 168 6.37 0.02 -18.02
C ASN A 168 7.33 0.61 -16.98
N ILE A 169 6.83 0.92 -15.79
CA ILE A 169 7.62 1.44 -14.67
C ILE A 169 8.77 0.48 -14.33
N ASP A 170 8.53 -0.83 -14.25
CA ASP A 170 9.57 -1.81 -13.96
C ASP A 170 10.71 -1.83 -15.00
N SER A 171 10.42 -1.47 -16.26
CA SER A 171 11.42 -1.39 -17.32
C SER A 171 12.30 -0.14 -17.27
N ILE A 172 11.81 0.97 -16.70
CA ILE A 172 12.51 2.26 -16.69
C ILE A 172 13.02 2.68 -15.29
N LYS A 173 12.50 2.09 -14.21
CA LYS A 173 12.73 2.51 -12.82
C LYS A 173 14.19 2.69 -12.40
N ASP A 174 15.10 1.86 -12.90
CA ASP A 174 16.51 1.91 -12.49
C ASP A 174 17.21 3.12 -13.12
N GLY A 175 16.71 3.60 -14.26
CA GLY A 175 17.20 4.82 -14.90
C GLY A 175 16.94 6.10 -14.10
N VAL A 176 16.09 6.05 -13.05
CA VAL A 176 15.91 7.16 -12.10
C VAL A 176 17.23 7.54 -11.42
N TYR A 177 18.14 6.58 -11.24
CA TYR A 177 19.40 6.78 -10.52
C TYR A 177 20.60 6.68 -11.46
N GLU A 178 21.43 7.73 -11.47
CA GLU A 178 22.76 7.68 -12.05
C GLU A 178 23.77 7.40 -10.92
N LEU A 179 24.76 6.56 -11.20
CA LEU A 179 25.77 6.15 -10.21
C LEU A 179 27.14 6.71 -10.58
N ASN A 180 27.94 7.05 -9.57
CA ASN A 180 29.38 7.16 -9.74
C ASN A 180 29.94 5.75 -9.92
N VAL A 181 30.67 5.54 -11.02
CA VAL A 181 31.51 4.35 -11.22
C VAL A 181 32.76 4.46 -10.34
#